data_AF-A0A1S8AWX7-F1
#
_entry.id   AF-A0A1S8AWX7-F1
#
_cell.length_a   1.000
_cell.length_b   1.000
_cell.length_c   1.000
_cell.angle_alpha   90.00
_cell.angle_beta   90.00
_cell.angle_gamma   90.00
#
_symmetry.space_group_name_H-M   'P 1'
#
loop_
_entity.id
_entity.type
_entity.pdbx_description
1 polymer ?
#
loop_
_entity_poly.entity_id
_entity_poly.type
_entity_poly.pdbx_seq_one_letter_code
_entity_poly.pdbx_strand_id
1 'polypeptide(L)' 'MQSWSTDDGDTVYVSETDGVKGSKGPFLAAYESPDFERRYGWFCTNCESLDNAMDAMGRIKCNQCGNFRKPTEWDAAHE' A
#
# COMPACT_ATOMS: atom_id res chain seq x y z
N MET A 1 -0.53 -3.05 -14.59
CA MET A 1 0.53 -3.42 -13.63
C MET A 1 1.74 -2.56 -13.92
N GLN A 2 2.35 -1.96 -12.89
CA GLN A 2 3.55 -1.15 -13.01
C GLN A 2 4.68 -1.81 -12.21
N SER A 3 5.90 -1.85 -12.75
CA SER A 3 7.08 -2.29 -12.01
C SER A 3 7.78 -1.10 -11.35
N TRP A 4 8.33 -1.30 -10.15
CA TRP A 4 9.04 -0.28 -9.38
C TRP A 4 10.36 -0.84 -8.83
N SER A 5 11.41 -0.02 -8.81
CA SER A 5 12.70 -0.38 -8.23
C SER A 5 12.78 0.05 -6.77
N THR A 6 13.15 -0.87 -5.89
CA THR A 6 13.41 -0.59 -4.47
C THR A 6 14.79 0.07 -4.29
N ASP A 7 15.05 0.62 -3.11
CA ASP A 7 16.35 1.22 -2.77
C ASP A 7 17.49 0.17 -2.74
N ASP A 8 17.16 -1.08 -2.36
CA ASP A 8 18.07 -2.24 -2.42
C ASP A 8 18.32 -2.76 -3.86
N GLY A 9 17.65 -2.19 -4.87
CA GLY A 9 17.81 -2.56 -6.28
C GLY A 9 16.92 -3.71 -6.75
N ASP A 10 16.00 -4.20 -5.92
CA ASP A 10 15.00 -5.19 -6.31
C ASP A 10 13.90 -4.57 -7.19
N THR A 11 13.25 -5.41 -8.00
CA THR A 11 12.06 -5.01 -8.75
C THR A 11 10.81 -5.60 -8.09
N VAL A 12 9.83 -4.74 -7.83
CA VAL A 12 8.51 -5.14 -7.33
C VAL A 12 7.42 -4.75 -8.33
N TYR A 13 6.27 -5.40 -8.22
CA TYR A 13 5.15 -5.27 -9.14
C TYR A 13 3.94 -4.71 -8.40
N VAL A 14 3.56 -3.47 -8.75
CA VAL A 14 2.44 -2.76 -8.13
C VAL A 14 1.14 -3.12 -8.85
N SER A 15 0.17 -3.61 -8.09
CA SER A 15 -1.18 -3.91 -8.57
C SER A 15 -1.99 -2.63 -8.73
N GLU A 16 -2.72 -2.49 -9.83
CA GLU A 16 -3.62 -1.35 -10.06
C GLU A 16 -4.98 -1.52 -9.40
N THR A 17 -5.32 -2.73 -8.97
CA THR A 17 -6.67 -3.08 -8.47
C THR A 17 -6.66 -3.53 -7.02
N ASP A 18 -5.54 -4.04 -6.51
CA ASP A 18 -5.40 -4.41 -5.10
C ASP A 18 -4.87 -3.21 -4.31
N GLY A 19 -5.76 -2.58 -3.56
CA GLY A 19 -5.44 -1.36 -2.83
C GLY A 19 -6.37 -1.10 -1.66
N VAL A 20 -5.90 -0.23 -0.75
CA VAL A 20 -6.69 0.30 0.36
C VAL A 20 -6.74 1.81 0.30
N LYS A 21 -7.88 2.38 0.74
CA LYS A 21 -8.07 3.84 0.80
C LYS A 21 -7.08 4.46 1.79
N GLY A 22 -6.43 5.56 1.38
CA GLY A 22 -5.60 6.38 2.26
C GLY A 22 -6.15 7.79 2.44
N SER A 23 -5.54 8.55 3.35
CA SER A 23 -5.92 9.93 3.67
C SER A 23 -5.59 10.92 2.56
N LYS A 24 -4.50 10.70 1.83
CA LYS A 24 -4.00 11.57 0.74
C LYS A 24 -4.07 10.89 -0.63
N GLY A 25 -3.97 9.57 -0.65
CA GLY A 25 -4.11 8.74 -1.85
C GLY A 25 -4.15 7.26 -1.46
N PRO A 26 -4.57 6.36 -2.35
CA PRO A 26 -4.54 4.92 -2.10
C PRO A 26 -3.15 4.39 -1.70
N PHE A 27 -3.15 3.26 -1.01
CA PHE A 27 -2.00 2.37 -0.96
C PHE A 27 -2.30 1.17 -1.85
N LEU A 28 -1.45 0.92 -2.84
CA LEU A 28 -1.56 -0.23 -3.73
C LEU A 28 -0.65 -1.35 -3.26
N ALA A 29 -1.06 -2.61 -3.39
CA ALA A 29 -0.21 -3.73 -3.03
C ALA A 29 0.94 -3.88 -4.03
N ALA A 30 2.15 -4.06 -3.50
CA ALA A 30 3.35 -4.39 -4.27
C ALA A 30 3.72 -5.87 -4.03
N TYR A 31 4.12 -6.56 -5.08
CA TYR A 31 4.44 -7.99 -5.08
C TYR A 31 5.88 -8.24 -5.53
N GLU A 32 6.49 -9.32 -5.06
CA GLU A 32 7.86 -9.71 -5.44
C GLU A 32 7.95 -10.18 -6.89
N SER A 33 6.83 -10.60 -7.47
CA SER A 33 6.75 -11.20 -8.81
C SER A 33 5.41 -10.84 -9.50
N PRO A 34 5.33 -10.96 -10.84
CA PRO A 34 4.14 -10.56 -11.60
C PRO A 34 2.95 -11.53 -11.47
N ASP A 35 3.14 -12.71 -10.89
CA ASP A 35 2.08 -13.67 -10.56
C ASP A 35 1.22 -13.26 -9.34
N PHE A 36 1.66 -12.25 -8.58
CA PHE A 36 0.99 -11.73 -7.39
C PHE A 36 0.78 -12.76 -6.26
N GLU A 37 1.67 -13.75 -6.12
CA GLU A 37 1.57 -14.75 -5.05
C GLU A 37 2.16 -14.27 -3.72
N ARG A 38 3.23 -13.47 -3.77
CA ARG A 38 3.93 -12.96 -2.57
C ARG A 38 3.92 -11.44 -2.51
N ARG A 39 3.20 -10.90 -1.54
CA ARG A 39 3.15 -9.45 -1.30
C ARG A 39 4.45 -9.00 -0.65
N TYR A 40 5.13 -8.08 -1.33
CA TYR A 40 6.30 -7.36 -0.82
C TYR A 40 5.88 -6.30 0.22
N GLY A 41 4.85 -5.51 -0.08
CA GLY A 41 4.43 -4.42 0.80
C GLY A 41 3.34 -3.53 0.18
N TRP A 42 3.32 -2.27 0.61
CA TRP A 42 2.37 -1.25 0.13
C TRP A 42 3.08 -0.10 -0.56
N PHE A 43 2.58 0.30 -1.71
CA PHE A 43 3.03 1.45 -2.48
C PHE A 43 2.11 2.64 -2.20
N CYS A 44 2.66 3.73 -1.68
CA CYS A 44 1.93 4.97 -1.49
C CYS A 44 1.82 5.72 -2.82
N THR A 45 0.62 5.81 -3.37
CA THR A 45 0.42 6.49 -4.67
C THR A 45 0.52 8.01 -4.58
N ASN A 46 0.50 8.58 -3.37
CA ASN A 46 0.57 10.04 -3.18
C ASN A 46 1.99 10.61 -3.36
N CYS A 47 3.01 9.85 -2.97
CA CYS A 47 4.40 10.30 -3.08
C CYS A 47 5.32 9.25 -3.71
N GLU A 48 4.72 8.25 -4.35
CA GLU A 48 5.40 7.18 -5.09
C GLU A 48 6.52 6.52 -4.28
N SER A 49 6.16 5.95 -3.13
CA SER A 49 7.13 5.37 -2.20
C SER A 49 6.62 4.06 -1.57
N LEU A 50 7.53 3.11 -1.39
CA LEU A 50 7.31 1.87 -0.64
C LEU A 50 7.64 2.03 0.86
N ASP A 51 8.20 3.16 1.27
CA ASP A 51 8.59 3.40 2.65
C ASP A 51 7.36 3.74 3.52
N ASN A 52 6.86 2.72 4.21
CA ASN A 52 5.76 2.83 5.14
C ASN A 52 5.96 1.94 6.37
N ALA A 53 5.41 2.39 7.49
CA ALA A 53 5.25 1.58 8.68
C ALA A 53 3.88 0.89 8.66
N MET A 54 3.87 -0.39 8.99
CA MET A 54 2.68 -1.15 9.31
C MET A 54 2.77 -1.72 10.71
N ASP A 55 1.69 -1.65 11.47
CA ASP A 55 1.59 -2.31 12.77
C ASP A 55 0.83 -3.64 12.71
N ALA A 56 0.81 -4.35 13.83
CA ALA A 56 0.12 -5.63 13.97
C ALA A 56 -1.40 -5.56 13.75
N MET A 57 -1.99 -4.35 13.76
CA MET A 57 -3.42 -4.13 13.48
C MET A 57 -3.67 -3.81 12.00
N GLY A 58 -2.65 -3.86 11.14
CA GLY A 58 -2.76 -3.56 9.72
C GLY A 58 -2.98 -2.07 9.43
N ARG A 59 -2.65 -1.17 10.38
CA ARG A 59 -2.63 0.27 10.10
C ARG A 59 -1.35 0.59 9.35
N ILE A 60 -1.49 1.34 8.25
CA ILE A 60 -0.39 1.71 7.36
C ILE A 60 -0.19 3.22 7.45
N LYS A 61 1.06 3.67 7.57
CA LYS A 61 1.44 5.07 7.44
C LYS A 61 2.70 5.19 6.58
N CYS A 62 2.63 5.98 5.51
CA CYS A 62 3.80 6.34 4.72
C CYS A 62 4.74 7.21 5.55
N ASN A 63 6.01 6.81 5.62
CA ASN A 63 7.03 7.52 6.39
C ASN A 63 7.48 8.81 5.70
N GLN A 64 7.31 8.91 4.37
CA GLN A 64 7.71 10.08 3.59
C GLN A 64 6.70 11.22 3.65
N CYS A 65 5.44 10.96 3.30
CA CYS A 65 4.43 12.01 3.18
C CYS A 65 3.36 11.99 4.27
N GLY A 66 3.38 11.02 5.19
CA GLY A 66 2.40 10.89 6.26
C GLY A 66 0.99 10.50 5.80
N ASN A 67 0.82 10.02 4.55
CA ASN A 67 -0.41 9.34 4.14
C ASN A 67 -0.68 8.16 5.08
N PHE A 68 -1.93 7.92 5.46
CA PHE A 68 -2.29 6.78 6.30
C PHE A 68 -3.53 6.07 5.79
N ARG A 69 -3.60 4.74 5.98
CA ARG A 69 -4.77 3.94 5.59
C ARG A 69 -5.99 4.44 6.35
N LYS A 70 -7.05 4.80 5.62
CA LYS A 70 -8.34 5.10 6.23
C LYS A 70 -8.95 3.81 6.77
N PRO A 71 -9.65 3.85 7.92
CA PRO A 71 -10.47 2.73 8.35
C PRO A 71 -11.38 2.31 7.19
N THR A 72 -11.56 1.01 7.00
CA THR A 72 -12.67 0.52 6.19
C THR A 72 -13.95 1.04 6.85
N GLU A 73 -14.77 1.75 6.09
CA GLU A 73 -16.11 2.10 6.56
C GLU A 73 -16.80 0.80 6.96
N TRP A 74 -17.01 0.64 8.25
CA TRP A 74 -17.97 -0.33 8.74
C TRP A 74 -19.30 0.37 8.52
N ASP A 75 -20.15 -0.18 7.64
CA ASP A 75 -21.55 0.22 7.60
C ASP A 75 -22.04 0.18 9.05
N ALA A 76 -22.44 1.33 9.58
CA ALA A 76 -23.02 1.43 10.90
C ALA A 76 -24.33 0.63 10.88
N ALA A 77 -24.25 -0.67 11.13
CA ALA A 77 -25.40 -1.55 11.30
C ALA A 77 -25.95 -1.40 12.71
N HIS A 78 -26.19 -0.17 13.16
CA HIS A 78 -26.89 0.21 14.39
C HIS A 78 -27.36 1.66 14.15
N GLU A 79 -28.63 2.04 14.08
CA GLU A 79 -29.93 1.46 14.47
C GLU A 79 -31.05 2.15 13.66
#